data_AF-I9Q0D8-F1
#
_entry.id   AF-I9Q0D8-F1
#
_cell.length_a   1.000
_cell.length_b   1.000
_cell.length_c   1.000
_cell.angle_alpha   90.00
_cell.angle_beta   90.00
_cell.angle_gamma   90.00
#
_symmetry.space_group_name_H-M   'P 1'
#
loop_
_entity.id
_entity.type
_entity.pdbx_description
1 polymer ?
#
loop_
_entity_poly.entity_id
_entity_poly.type
_entity_poly.pdbx_seq_one_letter_code
_entity_poly.pdbx_strand_id
1 'polypeptide(L)'
;MAKKMISRLSVLAVLIVFLAACSKTVEYTNIIPADATVVTSINLKSLASKAGLNDKENEAAKQKVLEALKSGMNAATFQQLEKVMNNPSESGIDVEAPVYVFTSPSFPYSTAVAKIKSEDDLHASLEIMVKEQICQPINEAAGYSFTTMNGGLVAFNNSAVMLISVKGTSQIEKAKEGITNLLKQTADNSIAKSGAFQKMEKQKSDINFFASMAAIPAPYQKQVSMGLPAEVKAEDITIIAGLNFEKGRIALKTENYTENEAVKALMKKQLEAFGKANNTFVKYFPASTLMFVNLGVKGEGLYNLLSENKEFRNTVSISKADEVKELFSSFNGDISAGLINVTMNSAPTFIVYADVKNGNALEALYKNKQALGLKKGEDILELGKNEYVYKSKGMNVFFGIKDKQMYATNDELLYKNIEKAADKSIKDAPYASEMKGKTVFMAINAEAILELPVVKMLIGFGGEKFRTGSEMLSKVSYLSVSSEGETSEIDLCLKDKDVNALKLIVDFGKQFTGM
;
A
#
# COMPACT_ATOMS: atom_id res chain seq x y z
N MET A 1 -18.11 63.51 -31.01
CA MET A 1 -17.30 62.27 -30.82
C MET A 1 -17.55 61.57 -29.48
N ALA A 2 -17.95 62.26 -28.40
CA ALA A 2 -18.13 61.66 -27.07
C ALA A 2 -19.31 60.66 -26.91
N LYS A 3 -20.44 60.83 -27.62
CA LYS A 3 -21.62 59.96 -27.47
C LYS A 3 -21.43 58.53 -28.02
N LYS A 4 -20.58 58.32 -29.04
CA LYS A 4 -20.26 56.98 -29.57
C LYS A 4 -19.22 56.23 -28.73
N MET A 5 -18.40 56.94 -27.96
CA MET A 5 -17.37 56.33 -27.10
C MET A 5 -17.97 55.78 -25.80
N ILE A 6 -18.98 56.45 -25.24
CA ILE A 6 -19.70 56.01 -24.04
C ILE A 6 -20.53 54.75 -24.33
N SER A 7 -21.20 54.68 -25.49
CA SER A 7 -21.97 53.49 -25.91
C SER A 7 -21.08 52.26 -26.15
N ARG A 8 -19.85 52.44 -26.66
CA ARG A 8 -18.89 51.34 -26.83
C ARG A 8 -18.25 50.91 -25.51
N LEU A 9 -17.99 51.82 -24.57
CA LEU A 9 -17.52 51.46 -23.23
C LEU A 9 -18.58 50.71 -22.42
N SER A 10 -19.87 51.08 -22.54
CA SER A 10 -20.95 50.37 -21.87
C SER A 10 -21.20 48.98 -22.46
N VAL A 11 -21.02 48.79 -23.78
CA VAL A 11 -21.08 47.47 -24.41
C VAL A 11 -19.86 46.62 -24.04
N LEU A 12 -18.67 47.22 -23.93
CA LEU A 12 -17.46 46.53 -23.47
C LEU A 12 -17.53 46.14 -21.98
N ALA A 13 -18.13 47.00 -21.13
CA ALA A 13 -18.37 46.70 -19.72
C ALA A 13 -19.45 45.62 -19.54
N VAL A 14 -20.50 45.60 -20.37
CA VAL A 14 -21.49 44.50 -20.39
C VAL A 14 -20.87 43.21 -20.91
N LEU A 15 -19.96 43.26 -21.90
CA LEU A 15 -19.15 42.10 -22.33
C LEU A 15 -18.20 41.61 -21.24
N ILE A 16 -17.59 42.49 -20.45
CA ILE A 16 -16.74 42.13 -19.30
C ILE A 16 -17.59 41.55 -18.15
N VAL A 17 -18.85 41.99 -17.97
CA VAL A 17 -19.79 41.41 -17.00
C VAL A 17 -20.32 40.04 -17.46
N PHE A 18 -20.44 39.80 -18.78
CA PHE A 18 -20.71 38.45 -19.32
C PHE A 18 -19.48 37.53 -19.37
N LEU A 19 -18.26 38.08 -19.36
CA LEU A 19 -17.02 37.32 -19.17
C LEU A 19 -16.68 37.08 -17.69
N ALA A 20 -17.35 37.79 -16.77
CA ALA A 20 -17.31 37.56 -15.32
C ALA A 20 -18.49 36.71 -14.82
N ALA A 21 -19.39 36.28 -15.71
CA ALA A 21 -20.19 35.08 -15.45
C ALA A 21 -19.22 33.92 -15.49
N CYS A 22 -18.65 33.60 -14.33
CA CYS A 22 -17.75 32.49 -14.08
C CYS A 22 -17.95 31.35 -15.10
N SER A 23 -17.13 31.29 -16.14
CA SER A 23 -16.64 29.99 -16.58
C SER A 23 -15.76 29.54 -15.42
N LYS A 24 -16.38 29.09 -14.32
CA LYS A 24 -15.73 28.21 -13.36
C LYS A 24 -15.31 27.07 -14.26
N THR A 25 -14.06 27.06 -14.69
CA THR A 25 -13.46 25.90 -15.33
C THR A 25 -13.80 24.77 -14.38
N VAL A 26 -14.70 23.88 -14.81
CA VAL A 26 -15.13 22.79 -13.96
C VAL A 26 -13.87 21.97 -13.78
N GLU A 27 -13.32 21.97 -12.57
CA GLU A 27 -12.16 21.14 -12.29
C GLU A 27 -12.48 19.71 -12.73
N TYR A 28 -11.62 19.12 -13.54
CA TYR A 28 -11.87 17.82 -14.15
C TYR A 28 -12.09 16.71 -13.12
N THR A 29 -11.57 16.90 -11.90
CA THR A 29 -11.82 16.04 -10.73
C THR A 29 -13.26 16.06 -10.27
N ASN A 30 -14.03 17.11 -10.60
CA ASN A 30 -15.45 17.15 -10.32
C ASN A 30 -16.20 16.02 -11.00
N ILE A 31 -15.68 15.40 -12.08
CA ILE A 31 -16.33 14.26 -12.75
C ILE A 31 -16.40 13.02 -11.86
N ILE A 32 -15.56 12.92 -10.84
CA ILE A 32 -15.54 11.79 -9.92
C ILE A 32 -16.72 11.93 -8.93
N PRO A 33 -17.64 10.95 -8.86
CA PRO A 33 -18.79 11.00 -7.96
C PRO A 33 -18.40 11.16 -6.49
N ALA A 34 -19.23 11.86 -5.71
CA ALA A 34 -19.05 12.00 -4.26
C ALA A 34 -19.06 10.65 -3.50
N ASP A 35 -19.72 9.63 -4.05
CA ASP A 35 -19.80 8.29 -3.45
C ASP A 35 -18.70 7.32 -3.96
N ALA A 36 -17.66 7.83 -4.62
CA ALA A 36 -16.55 6.98 -5.07
C ALA A 36 -15.90 6.24 -3.88
N THR A 37 -15.79 4.93 -4.01
CA THR A 37 -15.25 4.04 -2.96
C THR A 37 -13.76 3.78 -3.11
N VAL A 38 -13.23 3.94 -4.32
CA VAL A 38 -11.80 3.91 -4.61
C VAL A 38 -11.48 5.04 -5.56
N VAL A 39 -10.44 5.81 -5.25
CA VAL A 39 -9.87 6.82 -6.15
C VAL A 39 -8.35 6.71 -6.09
N THR A 40 -7.71 6.61 -7.26
CA THR A 40 -6.26 6.58 -7.43
C THR A 40 -5.85 7.76 -8.29
N SER A 41 -4.88 8.55 -7.84
CA SER A 41 -4.22 9.62 -8.56
C SER A 41 -2.85 9.13 -9.04
N ILE A 42 -2.56 9.27 -10.34
CA ILE A 42 -1.33 8.79 -10.97
C ILE A 42 -0.57 9.97 -11.56
N ASN A 43 0.66 10.21 -11.09
CA ASN A 43 1.54 11.23 -11.64
C ASN A 43 2.36 10.65 -12.79
N LEU A 44 1.82 10.73 -14.01
CA LEU A 44 2.45 10.17 -15.21
C LEU A 44 3.85 10.74 -15.47
N LYS A 45 4.04 12.05 -15.27
CA LYS A 45 5.33 12.71 -15.45
C LYS A 45 6.39 12.17 -14.50
N SER A 46 6.06 12.06 -13.21
CA SER A 46 6.99 11.53 -12.21
C SER A 46 7.37 10.09 -12.53
N LEU A 47 6.37 9.25 -12.85
CA LEU A 47 6.59 7.84 -13.20
C LEU A 47 7.45 7.70 -14.47
N ALA A 48 7.16 8.46 -15.52
CA ALA A 48 7.94 8.44 -16.76
C ALA A 48 9.41 8.81 -16.52
N SER A 49 9.65 9.83 -15.70
CA SER A 49 11.01 10.24 -15.32
C SER A 49 11.72 9.18 -14.49
N LYS A 50 11.04 8.61 -13.48
CA LYS A 50 11.62 7.64 -12.54
C LYS A 50 11.83 6.24 -13.16
N ALA A 51 11.02 5.89 -14.16
CA ALA A 51 11.23 4.73 -15.01
C ALA A 51 12.46 4.87 -15.93
N GLY A 52 13.07 6.05 -15.99
CA GLY A 52 14.20 6.33 -16.86
C GLY A 52 13.81 6.33 -18.34
N LEU A 53 12.54 6.58 -18.70
CA LEU A 53 12.13 6.51 -20.10
C LEU A 53 12.99 7.41 -20.98
N ASN A 54 13.41 8.58 -20.49
CA ASN A 54 14.24 9.53 -21.24
C ASN A 54 15.75 9.31 -21.12
N ASP A 55 16.18 8.22 -20.49
CA ASP A 55 17.59 7.88 -20.37
C ASP A 55 18.15 7.41 -21.71
N LYS A 56 19.41 7.78 -22.01
CA LYS A 56 20.10 7.37 -23.25
C LYS A 56 20.13 5.85 -23.45
N GLU A 57 20.23 5.10 -22.37
CA GLU A 57 20.23 3.63 -22.37
C GLU A 57 18.92 3.04 -22.90
N ASN A 58 17.82 3.79 -22.82
CA ASN A 58 16.49 3.35 -23.24
C ASN A 58 16.14 3.76 -24.67
N GLU A 59 17.01 4.50 -25.36
CA GLU A 59 16.78 4.93 -26.74
C GLU A 59 16.66 3.73 -27.69
N ALA A 60 17.50 2.70 -27.55
CA ALA A 60 17.38 1.50 -28.39
C ALA A 60 16.05 0.75 -28.20
N ALA A 61 15.59 0.62 -26.94
CA ALA A 61 14.30 0.00 -26.63
C ALA A 61 13.12 0.84 -27.16
N LYS A 62 13.19 2.17 -27.02
CA LYS A 62 12.22 3.09 -27.63
C LYS A 62 12.16 2.93 -29.14
N GLN A 63 13.30 2.87 -29.81
CA GLN A 63 13.37 2.69 -31.26
C GLN A 63 12.74 1.36 -31.69
N LYS A 64 13.01 0.26 -30.97
CA LYS A 64 12.33 -1.02 -31.23
C LYS A 64 10.80 -0.93 -31.09
N VAL A 65 10.31 -0.23 -30.07
CA VAL A 65 8.85 -0.02 -29.89
C VAL A 65 8.29 0.83 -31.02
N LEU A 66 8.99 1.91 -31.42
CA LEU A 66 8.60 2.75 -32.55
C LEU A 66 8.57 1.96 -33.86
N GLU A 67 9.59 1.14 -34.14
CA GLU A 67 9.64 0.27 -35.32
C GLU A 67 8.51 -0.75 -35.33
N ALA A 68 8.21 -1.37 -34.19
CA ALA A 68 7.09 -2.29 -34.04
C ALA A 68 5.74 -1.61 -34.33
N LEU A 69 5.51 -0.41 -33.78
CA LEU A 69 4.31 0.39 -34.06
C LEU A 69 4.23 0.79 -35.53
N LYS A 70 5.34 1.20 -36.13
CA LYS A 70 5.42 1.57 -37.56
C LYS A 70 5.03 0.42 -38.47
N SER A 71 5.43 -0.81 -38.14
CA SER A 71 5.14 -1.99 -38.96
C SER A 71 3.65 -2.32 -39.06
N GLY A 72 2.84 -1.83 -38.10
CA GLY A 72 1.41 -2.08 -38.04
C GLY A 72 0.52 -0.90 -38.44
N MET A 73 1.07 0.25 -38.86
CA MET A 73 0.32 1.49 -39.09
C MET A 73 0.62 2.15 -40.44
N ASN A 74 -0.30 2.99 -40.92
CA ASN A 74 -0.04 3.85 -42.08
C ASN A 74 1.07 4.88 -41.75
N ALA A 75 1.97 5.16 -42.70
CA ALA A 75 3.06 6.13 -42.54
C ALA A 75 2.60 7.53 -42.08
N ALA A 76 1.48 8.03 -42.61
CA ALA A 76 0.95 9.35 -42.21
C ALA A 76 0.44 9.33 -40.75
N THR A 77 -0.23 8.25 -40.36
CA THR A 77 -0.70 8.05 -39.00
C THR A 77 0.46 7.85 -38.03
N PHE A 78 1.49 7.09 -38.43
CA PHE A 78 2.69 6.87 -37.65
C PHE A 78 3.44 8.17 -37.37
N GLN A 79 3.57 9.07 -38.36
CA GLN A 79 4.19 10.39 -38.13
C GLN A 79 3.43 11.23 -37.10
N GLN A 80 2.10 11.11 -37.05
CA GLN A 80 1.30 11.81 -36.05
C GLN A 80 1.43 11.17 -34.67
N LEU A 81 1.44 9.83 -34.59
CA LEU A 81 1.70 9.10 -33.34
C LEU A 81 3.10 9.39 -32.79
N GLU A 82 4.12 9.43 -33.64
CA GLU A 82 5.50 9.73 -33.28
C GLU A 82 5.63 11.12 -32.64
N LYS A 83 4.88 12.11 -33.13
CA LYS A 83 4.81 13.45 -32.49
C LYS A 83 4.29 13.36 -31.06
N VAL A 84 3.20 12.61 -30.84
CA VAL A 84 2.62 12.40 -29.50
C VAL A 84 3.59 11.61 -28.60
N MET A 85 4.28 10.60 -29.12
CA MET A 85 5.25 9.84 -28.33
C MET A 85 6.45 10.69 -27.89
N ASN A 86 6.93 11.57 -28.77
CA ASN A 86 8.04 12.49 -28.48
C ASN A 86 7.61 13.67 -27.61
N ASN A 87 6.37 14.13 -27.75
CA ASN A 87 5.77 15.18 -26.95
C ASN A 87 4.34 14.78 -26.54
N PRO A 88 4.17 14.10 -25.38
CA PRO A 88 2.85 13.60 -24.94
C PRO A 88 1.77 14.68 -24.80
N SER A 89 2.15 15.95 -24.63
CA SER A 89 1.21 17.08 -24.63
C SER A 89 0.48 17.29 -25.96
N GLU A 90 1.03 16.83 -27.08
CA GLU A 90 0.39 16.91 -28.41
C GLU A 90 -0.84 15.98 -28.51
N SER A 91 -1.04 15.09 -27.54
CA SER A 91 -2.26 14.27 -27.46
C SER A 91 -3.53 15.05 -27.13
N GLY A 92 -3.40 16.33 -26.75
CA GLY A 92 -4.49 17.12 -26.17
C GLY A 92 -4.76 16.83 -24.68
N ILE A 93 -4.09 15.85 -24.08
CA ILE A 93 -4.16 15.55 -22.64
C ILE A 93 -3.12 16.38 -21.88
N ASP A 94 -3.51 16.95 -20.75
CA ASP A 94 -2.59 17.61 -19.82
C ASP A 94 -1.83 16.58 -18.97
N VAL A 95 -0.69 16.12 -19.49
CA VAL A 95 0.16 15.12 -18.83
C VAL A 95 0.91 15.63 -17.60
N GLU A 96 0.86 16.93 -17.33
CA GLU A 96 1.37 17.52 -16.09
C GLU A 96 0.39 17.36 -14.93
N ALA A 97 -0.91 17.26 -15.25
CA ALA A 97 -1.96 16.98 -14.28
C ALA A 97 -2.03 15.46 -13.97
N PRO A 98 -2.39 15.06 -12.74
CA PRO A 98 -2.60 13.65 -12.44
C PRO A 98 -3.76 13.04 -13.24
N VAL A 99 -3.61 11.77 -13.61
CA VAL A 99 -4.73 10.96 -14.09
C VAL A 99 -5.41 10.31 -12.89
N TYR A 100 -6.72 10.41 -12.80
CA TYR A 100 -7.49 9.76 -11.74
C TYR A 100 -8.15 8.49 -12.25
N VAL A 101 -8.16 7.43 -11.46
CA VAL A 101 -8.92 6.20 -11.71
C VAL A 101 -9.86 5.99 -10.55
N PHE A 102 -11.14 5.74 -10.81
CA PHE A 102 -12.12 5.58 -9.75
C PHE A 102 -13.12 4.45 -9.99
N THR A 103 -13.73 4.02 -8.90
CA THR A 103 -14.95 3.19 -8.87
C THR A 103 -15.97 3.82 -7.94
N SER A 104 -17.25 3.78 -8.32
CA SER A 104 -18.35 4.37 -7.57
C SER A 104 -19.62 3.49 -7.68
N PRO A 105 -20.46 3.40 -6.64
CA PRO A 105 -21.79 2.79 -6.73
C PRO A 105 -22.73 3.49 -7.71
N SER A 106 -22.75 4.84 -7.72
CA SER A 106 -23.61 5.63 -8.62
C SER A 106 -23.18 5.56 -10.09
N PHE A 107 -21.90 5.25 -10.35
CA PHE A 107 -21.38 4.98 -11.68
C PHE A 107 -20.53 3.70 -11.67
N PRO A 108 -21.16 2.51 -11.81
CA PRO A 108 -20.53 1.20 -11.54
C PRO A 108 -19.62 0.72 -12.67
N TYR A 109 -18.82 1.62 -13.23
CA TYR A 109 -17.84 1.37 -14.27
C TYR A 109 -16.49 1.91 -13.82
N SER A 110 -15.45 1.06 -13.88
CA SER A 110 -14.08 1.53 -13.64
C SER A 110 -13.72 2.58 -14.69
N THR A 111 -13.33 3.76 -14.23
CA THR A 111 -13.18 4.93 -15.09
C THR A 111 -11.87 5.63 -14.79
N ALA A 112 -11.07 5.86 -15.85
CA ALA A 112 -9.93 6.76 -15.80
C ALA A 112 -10.35 8.14 -16.33
N VAL A 113 -9.90 9.21 -15.67
CA VAL A 113 -10.20 10.62 -16.02
C VAL A 113 -8.88 11.37 -16.12
N ALA A 114 -8.68 12.07 -17.23
CA ALA A 114 -7.55 12.96 -17.43
C ALA A 114 -8.05 14.36 -17.79
N LYS A 115 -7.25 15.36 -17.40
CA LYS A 115 -7.50 16.75 -17.75
C LYS A 115 -7.17 16.98 -19.22
N ILE A 116 -8.00 17.76 -19.91
CA ILE A 116 -7.73 18.15 -21.29
C ILE A 116 -6.97 19.46 -21.32
N LYS A 117 -5.91 19.48 -22.13
CA LYS A 117 -5.15 20.67 -22.48
C LYS A 117 -5.70 21.34 -23.73
N SER A 118 -6.13 20.54 -24.72
CA SER A 118 -6.65 21.00 -26.01
C SER A 118 -7.65 19.97 -26.55
N GLU A 119 -8.90 20.39 -26.73
CA GLU A 119 -9.96 19.54 -27.27
C GLU A 119 -9.70 19.20 -28.74
N ASP A 120 -9.20 20.16 -29.53
CA ASP A 120 -8.86 19.96 -30.94
C ASP A 120 -7.74 18.92 -31.12
N ASP A 121 -6.70 18.99 -30.29
CA ASP A 121 -5.57 18.03 -30.35
C ASP A 121 -5.99 16.64 -29.88
N LEU A 122 -6.90 16.56 -28.89
CA LEU A 122 -7.48 15.29 -28.46
C LEU A 122 -8.35 14.69 -29.58
N HIS A 123 -9.18 15.51 -30.23
CA HIS A 123 -9.99 15.09 -31.35
C HIS A 123 -9.12 14.56 -32.51
N ALA A 124 -8.05 15.29 -32.86
CA ALA A 124 -7.08 14.85 -33.85
C ALA A 124 -6.39 13.52 -33.46
N SER A 125 -6.07 13.37 -32.17
CA SER A 125 -5.46 12.14 -31.63
C SER A 125 -6.40 10.94 -31.66
N LEU A 126 -7.69 11.13 -31.40
CA LEU A 126 -8.69 10.08 -31.52
C LEU A 126 -8.99 9.73 -32.98
N GLU A 127 -8.97 10.70 -33.90
CA GLU A 127 -9.12 10.46 -35.34
C GLU A 127 -8.00 9.57 -35.91
N ILE A 128 -6.78 9.66 -35.38
CA ILE A 128 -5.69 8.71 -35.67
C ILE A 128 -6.14 7.28 -35.30
N MET A 129 -6.71 7.10 -34.10
CA MET A 129 -7.19 5.80 -33.64
C MET A 129 -8.38 5.28 -34.46
N VAL A 130 -9.25 6.18 -34.96
CA VAL A 130 -10.35 5.81 -35.87
C VAL A 130 -9.81 5.30 -37.20
N LYS A 131 -8.83 5.99 -37.80
CA LYS A 131 -8.22 5.59 -39.08
C LYS A 131 -7.57 4.21 -39.00
N GLU A 132 -7.00 3.86 -37.86
CA GLU A 132 -6.38 2.57 -37.59
C GLU A 132 -7.36 1.52 -37.04
N GLN A 133 -8.67 1.83 -37.08
CA GLN A 133 -9.76 0.94 -36.65
C GLN A 133 -9.67 0.47 -35.19
N ILE A 134 -8.96 1.23 -34.35
CA ILE A 134 -8.88 1.02 -32.90
C ILE A 134 -10.17 1.54 -32.24
N CYS A 135 -10.65 2.68 -32.71
CA CYS A 135 -11.87 3.34 -32.27
C CYS A 135 -12.93 3.37 -33.37
N GLN A 136 -14.20 3.44 -32.98
CA GLN A 136 -15.31 3.80 -33.87
C GLN A 136 -15.29 5.31 -34.18
N PRO A 137 -16.02 5.79 -35.20
CA PRO A 137 -16.14 7.23 -35.45
C PRO A 137 -16.56 8.01 -34.21
N ILE A 138 -16.05 9.23 -34.07
CA ILE A 138 -16.41 10.12 -32.97
C ILE A 138 -17.83 10.63 -33.21
N ASN A 139 -18.65 10.58 -32.17
CA ASN A 139 -20.05 10.99 -32.17
C ASN A 139 -20.28 12.02 -31.06
N GLU A 140 -21.34 12.81 -31.20
CA GLU A 140 -21.76 13.78 -30.18
C GLU A 140 -23.01 13.30 -29.44
N ALA A 141 -23.08 13.58 -28.14
CA ALA A 141 -24.25 13.37 -27.31
C ALA A 141 -24.31 14.42 -26.20
N ALA A 142 -25.49 15.01 -25.96
CA ALA A 142 -25.82 15.78 -24.76
C ALA A 142 -24.71 16.73 -24.20
N GLY A 143 -23.96 17.40 -25.08
CA GLY A 143 -22.89 18.35 -24.70
C GLY A 143 -21.50 17.74 -24.49
N TYR A 144 -21.26 16.52 -24.96
CA TYR A 144 -19.96 15.85 -24.97
C TYR A 144 -19.77 15.02 -26.25
N SER A 145 -18.51 14.71 -26.54
CA SER A 145 -18.11 13.84 -27.65
C SER A 145 -17.72 12.46 -27.13
N PHE A 146 -17.95 11.42 -27.91
CA PHE A 146 -17.62 10.05 -27.51
C PHE A 146 -17.23 9.15 -28.68
N THR A 147 -16.44 8.13 -28.37
CA THR A 147 -16.14 7.03 -29.27
C THR A 147 -16.05 5.72 -28.47
N THR A 148 -16.17 4.58 -29.15
CA THR A 148 -16.05 3.25 -28.54
C THR A 148 -14.86 2.51 -29.11
N MET A 149 -14.20 1.72 -28.27
CA MET A 149 -13.14 0.79 -28.63
C MET A 149 -13.45 -0.59 -28.04
N ASN A 150 -12.68 -1.61 -28.40
CA ASN A 150 -12.92 -2.96 -27.87
C ASN A 150 -12.84 -2.99 -26.34
N GLY A 151 -13.98 -3.19 -25.67
CA GLY A 151 -14.10 -3.21 -24.21
C GLY A 151 -14.07 -1.83 -23.51
N GLY A 152 -14.22 -0.74 -24.25
CA GLY A 152 -14.12 0.61 -23.69
C GLY A 152 -14.99 1.68 -24.37
N LEU A 153 -15.37 2.68 -23.60
CA LEU A 153 -16.04 3.91 -24.04
C LEU A 153 -15.15 5.09 -23.67
N VAL A 154 -14.85 5.95 -24.64
CA VAL A 154 -14.17 7.23 -24.42
C VAL A 154 -15.21 8.33 -24.54
N ALA A 155 -15.29 9.20 -23.54
CA ALA A 155 -16.17 10.37 -23.56
C ALA A 155 -15.41 11.60 -23.07
N PHE A 156 -15.60 12.74 -23.72
CA PHE A 156 -14.85 13.95 -23.43
C PHE A 156 -15.62 15.23 -23.73
N ASN A 157 -15.25 16.31 -23.05
CA ASN A 157 -15.67 17.68 -23.33
C ASN A 157 -14.44 18.60 -23.30
N ASN A 158 -14.61 19.92 -23.19
CA ASN A 158 -13.48 20.86 -23.12
C ASN A 158 -12.62 20.76 -21.83
N SER A 159 -13.08 20.04 -20.81
CA SER A 159 -12.47 20.01 -19.47
C SER A 159 -11.75 18.70 -19.18
N ALA A 160 -12.32 17.57 -19.61
CA ALA A 160 -11.82 16.24 -19.26
C ALA A 160 -12.14 15.17 -20.32
N VAL A 161 -11.29 14.14 -20.35
CA VAL A 161 -11.51 12.89 -21.08
C VAL A 161 -11.65 11.75 -20.08
N MET A 162 -12.63 10.88 -20.32
CA MET A 162 -12.90 9.67 -19.56
C MET A 162 -12.66 8.45 -20.43
N LEU A 163 -11.95 7.45 -19.90
CA LEU A 163 -11.88 6.10 -20.44
C LEU A 163 -12.62 5.17 -19.49
N ILE A 164 -13.71 4.58 -19.97
CA ILE A 164 -14.69 3.84 -19.16
C ILE A 164 -14.68 2.38 -19.60
N SER A 165 -14.46 1.48 -18.66
CA SER A 165 -14.51 0.03 -18.93
C SER A 165 -15.97 -0.45 -19.00
N VAL A 166 -16.38 -0.89 -20.19
CA VAL A 166 -17.75 -1.36 -20.47
C VAL A 166 -17.74 -2.62 -21.32
N LYS A 167 -18.76 -3.46 -21.14
CA LYS A 167 -18.92 -4.71 -21.90
C LYS A 167 -20.25 -4.69 -22.67
N GLY A 168 -20.12 -4.62 -24.00
CA GLY A 168 -21.24 -4.69 -24.94
C GLY A 168 -22.11 -3.43 -24.97
N THR A 169 -23.00 -3.38 -25.96
CA THR A 169 -23.82 -2.21 -26.29
C THR A 169 -24.74 -1.75 -25.15
N SER A 170 -25.32 -2.70 -24.39
CA SER A 170 -26.22 -2.34 -23.29
C SER A 170 -25.53 -1.55 -22.18
N GLN A 171 -24.27 -1.88 -21.85
CA GLN A 171 -23.52 -1.12 -20.86
C GLN A 171 -23.08 0.24 -21.40
N ILE A 172 -22.76 0.34 -22.70
CA ILE A 172 -22.41 1.60 -23.35
C ILE A 172 -23.57 2.60 -23.23
N GLU A 173 -24.81 2.20 -23.55
CA GLU A 173 -25.96 3.10 -23.48
C GLU A 173 -26.25 3.56 -22.04
N LYS A 174 -26.20 2.63 -21.06
CA LYS A 174 -26.33 2.99 -19.63
C LYS A 174 -25.20 3.90 -19.14
N ALA A 175 -23.98 3.68 -19.59
CA ALA A 175 -22.85 4.55 -19.26
C ALA A 175 -23.06 5.96 -19.81
N LYS A 176 -23.56 6.12 -21.05
CA LYS A 176 -23.89 7.42 -21.64
C LYS A 176 -24.92 8.22 -20.82
N GLU A 177 -25.95 7.55 -20.30
CA GLU A 177 -26.92 8.18 -19.40
C GLU A 177 -26.22 8.74 -18.14
N GLY A 178 -25.34 7.95 -17.52
CA GLY A 178 -24.56 8.38 -16.34
C GLY A 178 -23.55 9.50 -16.65
N ILE A 179 -22.83 9.42 -17.77
CA ILE A 179 -21.82 10.40 -18.20
C ILE A 179 -22.39 11.81 -18.27
N THR A 180 -23.62 11.96 -18.76
CA THR A 180 -24.29 13.27 -18.85
C THR A 180 -24.40 13.93 -17.47
N ASN A 181 -24.67 13.13 -16.43
CA ASN A 181 -24.73 13.63 -15.05
C ASN A 181 -23.33 13.95 -14.52
N LEU A 182 -22.35 13.09 -14.80
CA LEU A 182 -20.98 13.29 -14.32
C LEU A 182 -20.35 14.57 -14.89
N LEU A 183 -20.57 14.86 -16.16
CA LEU A 183 -20.01 16.04 -16.82
C LEU A 183 -20.69 17.37 -16.40
N LYS A 184 -21.88 17.30 -15.82
CA LYS A 184 -22.64 18.47 -15.33
C LYS A 184 -22.50 18.71 -13.83
N GLN A 185 -21.85 17.80 -13.11
CA GLN A 185 -21.80 17.89 -11.66
C GLN A 185 -20.88 19.03 -11.19
N THR A 186 -21.21 19.60 -10.04
CA THR A 186 -20.43 20.65 -9.38
C THR A 186 -19.55 20.05 -8.30
N ALA A 187 -18.60 20.83 -7.78
CA ALA A 187 -17.79 20.45 -6.62
C ALA A 187 -18.63 19.99 -5.41
N ASP A 188 -19.87 20.49 -5.29
CA ASP A 188 -20.77 20.15 -4.20
C ASP A 188 -21.34 18.73 -4.27
N ASN A 189 -21.34 18.11 -5.45
CA ASN A 189 -21.87 16.77 -5.71
C ASN A 189 -20.78 15.78 -6.14
N SER A 190 -19.53 16.22 -6.14
CA SER A 190 -18.38 15.43 -6.57
C SER A 190 -17.51 15.01 -5.39
N ILE A 191 -16.46 14.25 -5.70
CA ILE A 191 -15.45 13.85 -4.73
C ILE A 191 -14.70 15.02 -4.10
N ALA A 192 -14.78 16.23 -4.68
CA ALA A 192 -14.10 17.42 -4.17
C ALA A 192 -14.51 17.77 -2.72
N LYS A 193 -15.71 17.35 -2.28
CA LYS A 193 -16.16 17.49 -0.89
C LYS A 193 -15.59 16.47 0.08
N SER A 194 -15.10 15.33 -0.41
CA SER A 194 -14.58 14.27 0.46
C SER A 194 -13.33 14.74 1.19
N GLY A 195 -13.36 14.74 2.52
CA GLY A 195 -12.18 15.07 3.31
C GLY A 195 -11.03 14.08 3.09
N ALA A 196 -11.34 12.82 2.76
CA ALA A 196 -10.34 11.82 2.39
C ALA A 196 -9.65 12.18 1.07
N PHE A 197 -10.41 12.58 0.05
CA PHE A 197 -9.86 13.01 -1.23
C PHE A 197 -9.01 14.27 -1.09
N GLN A 198 -9.48 15.27 -0.35
CA GLN A 198 -8.71 16.50 -0.09
C GLN A 198 -7.40 16.21 0.66
N LYS A 199 -7.37 15.20 1.54
CA LYS A 199 -6.16 14.77 2.23
C LYS A 199 -5.22 14.01 1.27
N MET A 200 -5.77 13.10 0.45
CA MET A 200 -5.03 12.37 -0.58
C MET A 200 -4.39 13.32 -1.61
N GLU A 201 -5.11 14.33 -2.09
CA GLU A 201 -4.65 15.27 -3.12
C GLU A 201 -3.45 16.11 -2.65
N LYS A 202 -3.35 16.37 -1.34
CA LYS A 202 -2.20 17.07 -0.74
C LYS A 202 -0.94 16.21 -0.69
N GLN A 203 -1.05 14.90 -0.86
CA GLN A 203 0.10 14.01 -0.88
C GLN A 203 0.88 14.17 -2.19
N LYS A 204 2.20 14.31 -2.09
CA LYS A 204 3.09 14.50 -3.25
C LYS A 204 3.78 13.19 -3.64
N SER A 205 3.02 12.10 -3.72
CA SER A 205 3.56 10.80 -4.11
C SER A 205 3.46 10.57 -5.62
N ASP A 206 4.17 9.56 -6.13
CA ASP A 206 4.06 9.17 -7.54
C ASP A 206 2.67 8.62 -7.86
N ILE A 207 2.09 7.87 -6.92
CA ILE A 207 0.73 7.38 -6.97
C ILE A 207 0.10 7.62 -5.59
N ASN A 208 -1.00 8.34 -5.53
CA ASN A 208 -1.82 8.42 -4.32
C ASN A 208 -3.09 7.61 -4.53
N PHE A 209 -3.64 7.02 -3.49
CA PHE A 209 -4.97 6.45 -3.56
C PHE A 209 -5.69 6.57 -2.22
N PHE A 210 -7.02 6.59 -2.28
CA PHE A 210 -7.82 6.23 -1.14
C PHE A 210 -8.78 5.10 -1.50
N ALA A 211 -9.09 4.26 -0.53
CA ALA A 211 -10.07 3.19 -0.66
C ALA A 211 -10.87 3.07 0.62
N SER A 212 -12.20 3.03 0.51
CA SER A 212 -13.05 2.58 1.60
C SER A 212 -12.65 1.15 1.97
N MET A 213 -12.60 0.85 3.27
CA MET A 213 -12.25 -0.48 3.72
C MET A 213 -13.28 -1.53 3.30
N ALA A 214 -14.52 -1.11 3.02
CA ALA A 214 -15.56 -1.94 2.41
C ALA A 214 -15.25 -2.35 0.95
N ALA A 215 -14.37 -1.62 0.26
CA ALA A 215 -13.92 -1.95 -1.10
C ALA A 215 -12.84 -3.06 -1.12
N ILE A 216 -12.26 -3.41 0.04
CA ILE A 216 -11.33 -4.55 0.15
C ILE A 216 -12.09 -5.84 -0.19
N PRO A 217 -11.54 -6.75 -1.01
CA PRO A 217 -12.21 -8.00 -1.32
C PRO A 217 -12.55 -8.82 -0.07
N ALA A 218 -13.75 -9.41 -0.04
CA ALA A 218 -14.28 -10.15 1.12
C ALA A 218 -13.32 -11.17 1.77
N PRO A 219 -12.48 -11.94 1.03
CA PRO A 219 -11.53 -12.85 1.64
C PRO A 219 -10.53 -12.18 2.60
N TYR A 220 -10.21 -10.90 2.34
CA TYR A 220 -9.25 -10.13 3.13
C TYR A 220 -9.92 -9.25 4.19
N GLN A 221 -11.20 -8.91 4.02
CA GLN A 221 -11.94 -8.09 4.99
C GLN A 221 -11.92 -8.67 6.40
N LYS A 222 -12.06 -10.01 6.54
CA LYS A 222 -12.02 -10.66 7.85
C LYS A 222 -10.72 -10.38 8.58
N GLN A 223 -9.59 -10.44 7.87
CA GLN A 223 -8.26 -10.21 8.45
C GLN A 223 -8.09 -8.77 8.93
N VAL A 224 -8.55 -7.81 8.13
CA VAL A 224 -8.52 -6.39 8.50
C VAL A 224 -9.46 -6.11 9.69
N SER A 225 -10.65 -6.72 9.69
CA SER A 225 -11.64 -6.54 10.76
C SER A 225 -11.24 -7.13 12.11
N MET A 226 -10.31 -8.11 12.15
CA MET A 226 -9.81 -8.67 13.42
C MET A 226 -9.09 -7.62 14.28
N GLY A 227 -8.49 -6.60 13.66
CA GLY A 227 -7.84 -5.49 14.37
C GLY A 227 -8.80 -4.38 14.80
N LEU A 228 -10.06 -4.45 14.40
CA LEU A 228 -11.05 -3.40 14.66
C LEU A 228 -12.07 -3.84 15.71
N PRO A 229 -12.55 -2.90 16.54
CA PRO A 229 -13.65 -3.18 17.47
C PRO A 229 -14.94 -3.49 16.71
N ALA A 230 -15.81 -4.29 17.33
CA ALA A 230 -16.98 -4.86 16.68
C ALA A 230 -18.00 -3.79 16.24
N GLU A 231 -17.96 -2.61 16.84
CA GLU A 231 -18.84 -1.48 16.59
C GLU A 231 -18.42 -0.67 15.35
N VAL A 232 -17.18 -0.85 14.88
CA VAL A 232 -16.65 -0.11 13.73
C VAL A 232 -17.05 -0.80 12.45
N LYS A 233 -17.74 -0.04 11.59
CA LYS A 233 -18.09 -0.49 10.24
C LYS A 233 -16.94 -0.23 9.28
N ALA A 234 -16.78 -1.11 8.30
CA ALA A 234 -15.71 -0.96 7.31
C ALA A 234 -15.92 0.28 6.43
N GLU A 235 -17.17 0.68 6.21
CA GLU A 235 -17.52 1.86 5.41
C GLU A 235 -17.10 3.17 6.11
N ASP A 236 -16.99 3.16 7.43
CA ASP A 236 -16.60 4.34 8.22
C ASP A 236 -15.09 4.62 8.17
N ILE A 237 -14.29 3.70 7.60
CA ILE A 237 -12.84 3.83 7.48
C ILE A 237 -12.45 3.89 6.01
N THR A 238 -11.67 4.92 5.68
CA THR A 238 -10.99 5.06 4.40
C THR A 238 -9.49 4.95 4.63
N ILE A 239 -8.83 4.07 3.88
CA ILE A 239 -7.37 4.01 3.85
C ILE A 239 -6.90 5.04 2.83
N ILE A 240 -5.99 5.94 3.21
CA ILE A 240 -5.30 6.84 2.31
C ILE A 240 -3.85 6.38 2.23
N ALA A 241 -3.31 6.34 1.02
CA ALA A 241 -1.97 5.85 0.78
C ALA A 241 -1.25 6.59 -0.33
N GLY A 242 0.07 6.70 -0.18
CA GLY A 242 1.00 7.28 -1.14
C GLY A 242 2.13 6.32 -1.44
N LEU A 243 2.30 5.96 -2.70
CA LEU A 243 3.37 5.10 -3.21
C LEU A 243 4.43 5.95 -3.91
N ASN A 244 5.69 5.74 -3.54
CA ASN A 244 6.85 6.40 -4.12
C ASN A 244 7.90 5.41 -4.58
N PHE A 245 8.46 5.68 -5.75
CA PHE A 245 9.66 5.04 -6.26
C PHE A 245 10.84 5.98 -6.05
N GLU A 246 11.73 5.60 -5.15
CA GLU A 246 12.92 6.36 -4.76
C GLU A 246 14.17 5.61 -5.18
N LYS A 247 15.33 6.25 -5.00
CA LYS A 247 16.61 5.56 -5.17
C LYS A 247 16.76 4.48 -4.10
N GLY A 248 16.92 3.24 -4.54
CA GLY A 248 17.05 2.07 -3.66
C GLY A 248 15.82 1.70 -2.82
N ARG A 249 14.65 2.31 -3.04
CA ARG A 249 13.48 2.09 -2.17
C ARG A 249 12.17 2.26 -2.92
N ILE A 250 11.21 1.39 -2.63
CA ILE A 250 9.79 1.60 -2.93
C ILE A 250 9.09 1.79 -1.60
N ALA A 251 8.50 2.97 -1.38
CA ALA A 251 7.88 3.35 -0.13
C ALA A 251 6.37 3.50 -0.31
N LEU A 252 5.59 2.75 0.47
CA LEU A 252 4.15 2.88 0.57
C LEU A 252 3.80 3.41 1.95
N LYS A 253 3.42 4.69 2.01
CA LYS A 253 2.94 5.33 3.23
C LYS A 253 1.43 5.21 3.30
N THR A 254 0.89 4.78 4.44
CA THR A 254 -0.55 4.62 4.64
C THR A 254 -1.03 5.30 5.92
N GLU A 255 -2.27 5.73 5.91
CA GLU A 255 -2.97 6.27 7.06
C GLU A 255 -4.46 5.88 7.01
N ASN A 256 -5.05 5.68 8.18
CA ASN A 256 -6.50 5.53 8.29
C ASN A 256 -7.15 6.91 8.39
N TYR A 257 -8.25 7.10 7.68
CA TYR A 257 -9.05 8.31 7.68
C TYR A 257 -10.51 7.97 7.97
N THR A 258 -11.16 8.82 8.74
CA THR A 258 -12.59 8.71 9.01
C THR A 258 -13.16 10.09 9.33
N GLU A 259 -14.40 10.34 8.98
CA GLU A 259 -15.17 11.52 9.43
C GLU A 259 -16.00 11.21 10.68
N ASN A 260 -16.10 9.93 11.08
CA ASN A 260 -16.85 9.49 12.25
C ASN A 260 -16.04 9.73 13.54
N GLU A 261 -16.47 10.69 14.34
CA GLU A 261 -15.79 11.09 15.59
C GLU A 261 -15.66 9.94 16.61
N ALA A 262 -16.64 9.02 16.67
CA ALA A 262 -16.55 7.85 17.55
C ALA A 262 -15.44 6.88 17.09
N VAL A 263 -15.31 6.67 15.78
CA VAL A 263 -14.24 5.85 15.20
C VAL A 263 -12.87 6.50 15.40
N LYS A 264 -12.77 7.83 15.25
CA LYS A 264 -11.52 8.57 15.57
C LYS A 264 -11.06 8.36 17.00
N ALA A 265 -11.98 8.51 17.96
CA ALA A 265 -11.67 8.33 19.39
C ALA A 265 -11.17 6.90 19.67
N LEU A 266 -11.76 5.91 19.02
CA LEU A 266 -11.38 4.52 19.15
C LEU A 266 -10.00 4.20 18.56
N MET A 267 -9.71 4.71 17.36
CA MET A 267 -8.38 4.59 16.76
C MET A 267 -7.31 5.25 17.63
N LYS A 268 -7.59 6.41 18.20
CA LYS A 268 -6.68 7.09 19.13
C LYS A 268 -6.39 6.24 20.38
N LYS A 269 -7.44 5.65 20.98
CA LYS A 269 -7.30 4.72 22.12
C LYS A 269 -6.42 3.51 21.76
N GLN A 270 -6.54 2.98 20.53
CA GLN A 270 -5.69 1.89 20.05
C GLN A 270 -4.21 2.30 19.99
N LEU A 271 -3.91 3.47 19.45
CA LEU A 271 -2.54 3.99 19.39
C LEU A 271 -1.93 4.20 20.77
N GLU A 272 -2.72 4.62 21.75
CA GLU A 272 -2.27 4.87 23.12
C GLU A 272 -1.86 3.58 23.88
N ALA A 273 -2.34 2.42 23.45
CA ALA A 273 -1.95 1.12 24.01
C ALA A 273 -0.50 0.71 23.65
N PHE A 274 0.07 1.37 22.64
CA PHE A 274 1.46 1.16 22.24
C PHE A 274 2.36 2.31 22.74
N GLY A 275 3.65 2.04 22.79
CA GLY A 275 4.70 2.99 23.12
C GLY A 275 5.76 3.02 22.02
N LYS A 276 6.66 4.01 22.05
CA LYS A 276 7.85 3.96 21.20
C LYS A 276 8.72 2.78 21.63
N ALA A 277 9.20 2.00 20.66
CA ALA A 277 10.14 0.92 20.93
C ALA A 277 11.53 1.51 21.23
N ASN A 278 12.19 0.98 22.26
CA ASN A 278 13.52 1.39 22.72
C ASN A 278 14.65 0.64 22.02
N ASN A 279 14.32 -0.39 21.24
CA ASN A 279 15.24 -1.33 20.62
C ASN A 279 16.12 -2.07 21.65
N THR A 280 15.55 -2.44 22.81
CA THR A 280 16.27 -3.04 23.96
C THR A 280 17.02 -4.32 23.57
N PHE A 281 16.37 -5.18 22.78
CA PHE A 281 16.84 -6.54 22.54
C PHE A 281 17.67 -6.74 21.28
N VAL A 282 17.83 -5.71 20.43
CA VAL A 282 18.45 -5.84 19.10
C VAL A 282 19.85 -6.45 19.12
N LYS A 283 20.60 -6.32 20.23
CA LYS A 283 21.94 -6.92 20.41
C LYS A 283 21.92 -8.45 20.57
N TYR A 284 20.80 -9.05 20.95
CA TYR A 284 20.67 -10.50 21.18
C TYR A 284 20.24 -11.27 19.92
N PHE A 285 19.77 -10.56 18.90
CA PHE A 285 19.37 -11.15 17.63
C PHE A 285 20.54 -11.08 16.64
N PRO A 286 20.90 -12.19 15.98
CA PRO A 286 21.89 -12.16 14.89
C PRO A 286 21.47 -11.24 13.75
N ALA A 287 22.43 -10.59 13.08
CA ALA A 287 22.17 -9.78 11.87
C ALA A 287 21.47 -10.58 10.75
N SER A 288 21.67 -11.90 10.73
CA SER A 288 21.06 -12.84 9.79
C SER A 288 19.65 -13.30 10.19
N THR A 289 19.02 -12.66 11.17
CA THR A 289 17.62 -12.94 11.51
C THR A 289 16.74 -12.73 10.27
N LEU A 290 15.96 -13.75 9.91
CA LEU A 290 15.17 -13.81 8.67
C LEU A 290 13.99 -12.85 8.70
N MET A 291 13.31 -12.78 9.84
CA MET A 291 12.25 -11.84 10.12
C MET A 291 12.41 -11.33 11.54
N PHE A 292 12.48 -10.02 11.71
CA PHE A 292 12.58 -9.37 13.01
C PHE A 292 11.34 -8.50 13.22
N VAL A 293 10.76 -8.56 14.42
CA VAL A 293 9.64 -7.73 14.84
C VAL A 293 10.03 -7.08 16.15
N ASN A 294 9.82 -5.76 16.28
CA ASN A 294 9.95 -5.02 17.52
C ASN A 294 8.71 -4.17 17.77
N LEU A 295 8.20 -4.25 18.99
CA LEU A 295 6.97 -3.60 19.43
C LEU A 295 7.25 -2.85 20.73
N GLY A 296 6.94 -1.56 20.79
CA GLY A 296 6.82 -0.86 22.07
C GLY A 296 5.42 -1.05 22.63
N VAL A 297 5.28 -1.71 23.78
CA VAL A 297 3.98 -2.07 24.35
C VAL A 297 3.76 -1.47 25.73
N LYS A 298 2.52 -1.08 25.99
CA LYS A 298 1.99 -0.84 27.34
C LYS A 298 1.05 -1.98 27.66
N GLY A 299 1.53 -2.95 28.44
CA GLY A 299 0.87 -4.24 28.64
C GLY A 299 -0.60 -4.18 29.05
N GLU A 300 -0.95 -3.27 29.96
CA GLU A 300 -2.34 -3.06 30.39
C GLU A 300 -3.22 -2.50 29.27
N GLY A 301 -2.70 -1.54 28.49
CA GLY A 301 -3.39 -1.01 27.32
C GLY A 301 -3.62 -2.09 26.26
N LEU A 302 -2.62 -2.92 25.99
CA LEU A 302 -2.72 -4.04 25.06
C LEU A 302 -3.76 -5.06 25.51
N TYR A 303 -3.78 -5.42 26.81
CA TYR A 303 -4.82 -6.30 27.36
C TYR A 303 -6.21 -5.69 27.18
N ASN A 304 -6.39 -4.41 27.49
CA ASN A 304 -7.70 -3.75 27.36
C ASN A 304 -8.22 -3.83 25.92
N LEU A 305 -7.35 -3.58 24.92
CA LEU A 305 -7.70 -3.75 23.51
C LEU A 305 -8.10 -5.18 23.16
N LEU A 306 -7.29 -6.17 23.56
CA LEU A 306 -7.58 -7.59 23.31
C LEU A 306 -8.87 -8.02 24.02
N SER A 307 -9.08 -7.55 25.24
CA SER A 307 -10.28 -7.85 26.03
C SER A 307 -11.56 -7.26 25.42
N GLU A 308 -11.46 -6.28 24.53
CA GLU A 308 -12.58 -5.73 23.75
C GLU A 308 -12.85 -6.54 22.48
N ASN A 309 -11.86 -7.31 22.00
CA ASN A 309 -11.99 -8.15 20.83
C ASN A 309 -12.83 -9.42 21.11
N LYS A 310 -13.83 -9.66 20.25
CA LYS A 310 -14.76 -10.78 20.38
C LYS A 310 -14.08 -12.16 20.29
N GLU A 311 -13.10 -12.32 19.39
CA GLU A 311 -12.40 -13.59 19.19
C GLU A 311 -11.51 -13.94 20.38
N PHE A 312 -10.86 -12.93 20.97
CA PHE A 312 -10.12 -13.08 22.21
C PHE A 312 -11.02 -13.51 23.37
N ARG A 313 -12.17 -12.84 23.57
CA ARG A 313 -13.16 -13.21 24.60
C ARG A 313 -13.70 -14.64 24.44
N ASN A 314 -13.81 -15.11 23.20
CA ASN A 314 -14.28 -16.47 22.93
C ASN A 314 -13.21 -17.53 23.21
N THR A 315 -11.93 -17.15 23.15
CA THR A 315 -10.79 -18.06 23.32
C THR A 315 -10.29 -18.08 24.77
N VAL A 316 -10.27 -16.92 25.43
CA VAL A 316 -9.87 -16.78 26.83
C VAL A 316 -11.10 -16.95 27.72
N SER A 317 -11.17 -18.05 28.45
CA SER A 317 -12.24 -18.29 29.42
C SER A 317 -12.25 -17.22 30.51
N ILE A 318 -13.44 -16.80 30.95
CA ILE A 318 -13.63 -15.81 32.02
C ILE A 318 -12.84 -16.18 33.28
N SER A 319 -12.79 -17.48 33.62
CA SER A 319 -12.04 -18.00 34.77
C SER A 319 -10.52 -17.87 34.68
N LYS A 320 -9.98 -17.44 33.53
CA LYS A 320 -8.54 -17.20 33.29
C LYS A 320 -8.25 -15.72 33.01
N ALA A 321 -9.26 -14.86 33.08
CA ALA A 321 -9.15 -13.48 32.63
C ALA A 321 -8.18 -12.66 33.49
N ASP A 322 -8.15 -12.92 34.80
CA ASP A 322 -7.29 -12.21 35.75
C ASP A 322 -5.82 -12.61 35.58
N GLU A 323 -5.51 -13.90 35.42
CA GLU A 323 -4.14 -14.36 35.19
C GLU A 323 -3.61 -13.88 33.84
N VAL A 324 -4.45 -13.90 32.80
CA VAL A 324 -4.10 -13.37 31.49
C VAL A 324 -3.88 -11.85 31.60
N LYS A 325 -4.75 -11.13 32.32
CA LYS A 325 -4.57 -9.69 32.56
C LYS A 325 -3.25 -9.40 33.26
N GLU A 326 -2.91 -10.15 34.30
CA GLU A 326 -1.67 -9.97 35.05
C GLU A 326 -0.45 -10.22 34.16
N LEU A 327 -0.46 -11.28 33.34
CA LEU A 327 0.60 -11.57 32.38
C LEU A 327 0.78 -10.42 31.39
N PHE A 328 -0.29 -9.99 30.71
CA PHE A 328 -0.18 -8.88 29.76
C PHE A 328 0.24 -7.58 30.44
N SER A 329 -0.33 -7.27 31.61
CA SER A 329 -0.01 -6.06 32.38
C SER A 329 1.42 -6.02 32.90
N SER A 330 2.11 -7.17 32.91
CA SER A 330 3.54 -7.25 33.23
C SER A 330 4.42 -6.66 32.12
N PHE A 331 3.99 -6.67 30.85
CA PHE A 331 4.77 -6.12 29.74
C PHE A 331 4.84 -4.59 29.83
N ASN A 332 6.06 -4.05 29.77
CA ASN A 332 6.27 -2.61 29.82
C ASN A 332 7.60 -2.23 29.17
N GLY A 333 7.57 -1.92 27.88
CA GLY A 333 8.77 -1.68 27.09
C GLY A 333 8.71 -2.46 25.79
N ASP A 334 9.83 -3.05 25.41
CA ASP A 334 9.93 -3.73 24.13
C ASP A 334 9.41 -5.17 24.22
N ILE A 335 8.77 -5.63 23.13
CA ILE A 335 8.65 -7.04 22.79
C ILE A 335 9.32 -7.20 21.44
N SER A 336 10.38 -8.01 21.38
CA SER A 336 11.08 -8.33 20.14
C SER A 336 10.96 -9.81 19.82
N ALA A 337 10.65 -10.14 18.58
CA ALA A 337 10.59 -11.51 18.08
C ALA A 337 11.45 -11.67 16.83
N GLY A 338 12.07 -12.83 16.68
CA GLY A 338 12.95 -13.15 15.57
C GLY A 338 12.70 -14.55 15.04
N LEU A 339 12.47 -14.66 13.73
CA LEU A 339 12.56 -15.90 12.99
C LEU A 339 14.03 -16.12 12.60
N ILE A 340 14.66 -17.11 13.22
CA ILE A 340 16.11 -17.32 13.10
C ILE A 340 16.45 -18.28 11.96
N ASN A 341 15.68 -19.34 11.78
CA ASN A 341 15.96 -20.36 10.77
C ASN A 341 14.68 -21.07 10.30
N VAL A 342 14.71 -21.56 9.06
CA VAL A 342 13.64 -22.37 8.47
C VAL A 342 14.28 -23.59 7.80
N THR A 343 13.73 -24.78 8.06
CA THR A 343 14.14 -26.04 7.43
C THR A 343 12.92 -26.79 6.91
N MET A 344 13.12 -27.82 6.08
CA MET A 344 12.01 -28.61 5.51
C MET A 344 11.34 -29.55 6.52
N ASN A 345 12.07 -29.98 7.55
CA ASN A 345 11.70 -31.15 8.35
C ASN A 345 11.37 -30.80 9.81
N SER A 346 11.39 -29.51 10.17
CA SER A 346 11.21 -29.08 11.55
C SER A 346 10.48 -27.75 11.61
N ALA A 347 9.85 -27.48 12.76
CA ALA A 347 9.24 -26.19 13.01
C ALA A 347 10.29 -25.06 12.84
N PRO A 348 9.90 -23.89 12.31
CA PRO A 348 10.82 -22.76 12.19
C PRO A 348 11.40 -22.36 13.54
N THR A 349 12.70 -22.07 13.58
CA THR A 349 13.39 -21.66 14.81
C THR A 349 13.07 -20.20 15.12
N PHE A 350 12.60 -19.91 16.33
CA PHE A 350 12.27 -18.56 16.75
C PHE A 350 12.87 -18.22 18.11
N ILE A 351 12.99 -16.92 18.39
CA ILE A 351 13.25 -16.40 19.73
C ILE A 351 12.45 -15.12 19.97
N VAL A 352 11.91 -14.99 21.17
CA VAL A 352 11.16 -13.82 21.64
C VAL A 352 11.81 -13.32 22.93
N TYR A 353 11.91 -12.00 23.07
CA TYR A 353 12.26 -11.30 24.29
C TYR A 353 11.21 -10.26 24.62
N ALA A 354 10.96 -10.03 25.90
CA ALA A 354 10.03 -9.00 26.36
C ALA A 354 10.52 -8.33 27.66
N ASP A 355 10.38 -6.99 27.72
CA ASP A 355 10.56 -6.21 28.94
C ASP A 355 9.36 -6.45 29.85
N VAL A 356 9.62 -7.01 31.05
CA VAL A 356 8.58 -7.30 32.05
C VAL A 356 8.85 -6.59 33.37
N LYS A 357 7.79 -6.17 34.06
CA LYS A 357 7.87 -5.53 35.38
C LYS A 357 8.45 -6.46 36.45
N ASN A 358 8.05 -7.73 36.40
CA ASN A 358 8.46 -8.80 37.32
C ASN A 358 8.14 -10.17 36.71
N GLY A 359 8.52 -11.26 37.40
CA GLY A 359 8.26 -12.63 36.94
C GLY A 359 7.11 -13.37 37.60
N ASN A 360 6.31 -12.69 38.40
CA ASN A 360 5.26 -13.32 39.20
C ASN A 360 4.20 -13.99 38.32
N ALA A 361 3.83 -13.35 37.20
CA ALA A 361 2.85 -13.90 36.27
C ALA A 361 3.31 -15.23 35.65
N LEU A 362 4.60 -15.39 35.37
CA LEU A 362 5.14 -16.63 34.81
C LEU A 362 5.22 -17.74 35.85
N GLU A 363 5.64 -17.39 37.07
CA GLU A 363 5.66 -18.33 38.20
C GLU A 363 4.24 -18.82 38.53
N ALA A 364 3.26 -17.92 38.54
CA ALA A 364 1.85 -18.24 38.73
C ALA A 364 1.32 -19.16 37.62
N LEU A 365 1.65 -18.88 36.35
CA LEU A 365 1.29 -19.72 35.22
C LEU A 365 1.82 -21.15 35.38
N TYR A 366 3.07 -21.30 35.83
CA TYR A 366 3.66 -22.62 36.09
C TYR A 366 2.98 -23.34 37.26
N LYS A 367 2.78 -22.67 38.40
CA LYS A 367 2.09 -23.25 39.58
C LYS A 367 0.68 -23.71 39.23
N ASN A 368 0.01 -22.98 38.35
CA ASN A 368 -1.35 -23.28 37.89
C ASN A 368 -1.38 -24.10 36.58
N LYS A 369 -0.28 -24.75 36.17
CA LYS A 369 -0.21 -25.45 34.87
C LYS A 369 -1.31 -26.51 34.65
N GLN A 370 -1.83 -27.11 35.73
CA GLN A 370 -2.94 -28.06 35.68
C GLN A 370 -4.23 -27.44 35.12
N ALA A 371 -4.46 -26.13 35.35
CA ALA A 371 -5.61 -25.39 34.85
C ALA A 371 -5.47 -24.98 33.36
N LEU A 372 -4.29 -25.18 32.76
CA LEU A 372 -4.04 -24.80 31.36
C LEU A 372 -4.71 -25.75 30.35
N GLY A 373 -5.19 -26.92 30.78
CA GLY A 373 -5.86 -27.88 29.89
C GLY A 373 -4.90 -28.55 28.90
N LEU A 374 -3.68 -28.84 29.33
CA LEU A 374 -2.64 -29.51 28.53
C LEU A 374 -3.14 -30.87 28.01
N LYS A 375 -2.89 -31.16 26.74
CA LYS A 375 -3.33 -32.42 26.11
C LYS A 375 -2.45 -33.59 26.56
N LYS A 376 -2.92 -34.82 26.30
CA LYS A 376 -2.14 -36.03 26.56
C LYS A 376 -0.82 -35.99 25.78
N GLY A 377 0.30 -35.98 26.50
CA GLY A 377 1.66 -35.89 25.94
C GLY A 377 2.23 -34.47 25.90
N GLU A 378 1.52 -33.49 26.47
CA GLU A 378 2.00 -32.14 26.73
C GLU A 378 2.26 -31.97 28.24
N ASP A 379 3.35 -31.28 28.61
CA ASP A 379 3.65 -30.91 30.00
C ASP A 379 4.51 -29.65 30.03
N ILE A 380 4.51 -28.94 31.16
CA ILE A 380 5.44 -27.86 31.46
C ILE A 380 6.37 -28.33 32.58
N LEU A 381 7.66 -28.42 32.30
CA LEU A 381 8.68 -28.84 33.27
C LEU A 381 9.50 -27.64 33.72
N GLU A 382 9.87 -27.62 35.00
CA GLU A 382 10.83 -26.65 35.53
C GLU A 382 12.25 -27.16 35.25
N LEU A 383 13.08 -26.31 34.66
CA LEU A 383 14.48 -26.58 34.35
C LEU A 383 15.42 -25.92 35.37
N GLY A 384 14.97 -24.81 35.95
CA GLY A 384 15.68 -23.99 36.92
C GLY A 384 14.76 -22.92 37.49
N LYS A 385 15.27 -22.09 38.40
CA LYS A 385 14.48 -21.02 39.01
C LYS A 385 13.99 -20.05 37.92
N ASN A 386 12.67 -19.97 37.73
CA ASN A 386 12.01 -19.17 36.68
C ASN A 386 12.35 -19.59 35.24
N GLU A 387 12.78 -20.84 35.04
CA GLU A 387 13.13 -21.40 33.74
C GLU A 387 12.33 -22.67 33.50
N TYR A 388 11.59 -22.71 32.39
CA TYR A 388 10.63 -23.76 32.10
C TYR A 388 10.76 -24.26 30.67
N VAL A 389 10.26 -25.47 30.42
CA VAL A 389 10.06 -25.99 29.08
C VAL A 389 8.66 -26.56 28.94
N TYR A 390 7.92 -26.03 27.97
CA TYR A 390 6.74 -26.68 27.45
C TYR A 390 7.16 -27.79 26.48
N LYS A 391 6.81 -29.03 26.79
CA LYS A 391 7.07 -30.20 25.94
C LYS A 391 5.81 -30.60 25.20
N SER A 392 5.94 -30.89 23.92
CA SER A 392 4.89 -31.51 23.11
C SER A 392 5.50 -32.48 22.09
N LYS A 393 4.68 -33.27 21.40
CA LYS A 393 5.16 -34.16 20.33
C LYS A 393 5.76 -33.42 19.13
N GLY A 394 5.32 -32.19 18.87
CA GLY A 394 5.69 -31.43 17.67
C GLY A 394 6.81 -30.42 17.90
N MET A 395 6.96 -29.90 19.12
CA MET A 395 7.91 -28.85 19.45
C MET A 395 8.08 -28.72 20.96
N ASN A 396 9.31 -28.45 21.40
CA ASN A 396 9.60 -27.97 22.75
C ASN A 396 9.74 -26.45 22.71
N VAL A 397 9.24 -25.75 23.72
CA VAL A 397 9.40 -24.30 23.88
C VAL A 397 10.00 -24.04 25.25
N PHE A 398 11.24 -23.56 25.26
CA PHE A 398 11.95 -23.06 26.44
C PHE A 398 11.52 -21.63 26.69
N PHE A 399 11.11 -21.32 27.92
CA PHE A 399 10.68 -19.98 28.28
C PHE A 399 11.01 -19.70 29.74
N GLY A 400 11.21 -18.44 30.09
CA GLY A 400 11.65 -18.10 31.43
C GLY A 400 11.85 -16.61 31.60
N ILE A 401 12.38 -16.24 32.77
CA ILE A 401 12.74 -14.86 33.09
C ILE A 401 14.15 -14.81 33.64
N LYS A 402 14.95 -13.93 33.06
CA LYS A 402 16.32 -13.63 33.48
C LYS A 402 16.50 -12.12 33.48
N ASP A 403 17.08 -11.55 34.54
CA ASP A 403 17.29 -10.10 34.72
C ASP A 403 16.08 -9.18 34.36
N LYS A 404 14.86 -9.62 34.71
CA LYS A 404 13.57 -8.96 34.39
C LYS A 404 13.22 -8.91 32.89
N GLN A 405 13.84 -9.78 32.11
CA GLN A 405 13.56 -10.00 30.69
C GLN A 405 12.94 -11.39 30.56
N MET A 406 11.74 -11.43 29.99
CA MET A 406 11.13 -12.70 29.61
C MET A 406 11.72 -13.14 28.28
N TYR A 407 11.91 -14.45 28.11
CA TYR A 407 12.29 -15.04 26.84
C TYR A 407 11.43 -16.26 26.51
N ALA A 408 11.32 -16.57 25.22
CA ALA A 408 10.77 -17.83 24.71
C ALA A 408 11.46 -18.25 23.42
N THR A 409 11.84 -19.52 23.28
CA THR A 409 12.48 -20.09 22.08
C THR A 409 12.16 -21.58 21.95
N ASN A 410 12.11 -22.09 20.73
CA ASN A 410 12.00 -23.53 20.48
C ASN A 410 13.34 -24.24 20.24
N ASP A 411 14.45 -23.53 20.37
CA ASP A 411 15.79 -24.05 20.13
C ASP A 411 16.62 -24.08 21.42
N GLU A 412 17.20 -25.24 21.72
CA GLU A 412 17.95 -25.46 22.95
C GLU A 412 19.29 -24.70 22.97
N LEU A 413 19.92 -24.47 21.80
CA LEU A 413 21.17 -23.70 21.72
C LEU A 413 20.89 -22.22 21.97
N LEU A 414 19.79 -21.68 21.44
CA LEU A 414 19.34 -20.33 21.73
C LEU A 414 18.99 -20.17 23.22
N TYR A 415 18.28 -21.14 23.80
CA TYR A 415 17.99 -21.16 25.24
C TYR A 415 19.26 -21.11 26.11
N LYS A 416 20.28 -21.91 25.78
CA LYS A 416 21.56 -21.91 26.51
C LYS A 416 22.37 -20.61 26.34
N ASN A 417 21.98 -19.74 25.41
CA ASN A 417 22.66 -18.49 25.07
C ASN A 417 21.78 -17.25 25.28
N ILE A 418 20.68 -17.35 26.03
CA ILE A 418 19.85 -16.21 26.41
C ILE A 418 20.70 -15.10 27.04
N GLU A 419 20.45 -13.85 26.60
CA GLU A 419 21.17 -12.60 26.95
C GLU A 419 22.64 -12.53 26.52
N LYS A 420 23.15 -13.50 25.78
CA LYS A 420 24.45 -13.35 25.13
C LYS A 420 24.27 -12.49 23.88
N ALA A 421 25.11 -11.47 23.74
CA ALA A 421 25.13 -10.65 22.54
C ALA A 421 25.56 -11.49 21.34
N ALA A 422 24.93 -11.28 20.19
CA ALA A 422 25.38 -11.85 18.93
C ALA A 422 26.64 -11.11 18.43
N ASP A 423 27.58 -11.83 17.81
CA ASP A 423 28.82 -11.24 17.27
C ASP A 423 28.54 -10.13 16.24
N LYS A 424 27.61 -10.40 15.33
CA LYS A 424 26.94 -9.41 14.47
C LYS A 424 25.47 -9.46 14.78
N SER A 425 24.92 -8.33 15.19
CA SER A 425 23.55 -8.23 15.68
C SER A 425 22.65 -7.47 14.71
N ILE A 426 21.38 -7.31 15.05
CA ILE A 426 20.47 -6.43 14.29
C ILE A 426 20.99 -4.99 14.20
N LYS A 427 21.87 -4.54 15.11
CA LYS A 427 22.52 -3.22 14.98
C LYS A 427 23.38 -3.07 13.73
N ASP A 428 23.83 -4.20 13.18
CA ASP A 428 24.68 -4.30 11.99
C ASP A 428 23.85 -4.62 10.73
N ALA A 429 22.53 -4.80 10.87
CA ALA A 429 21.64 -5.08 9.75
C ALA A 429 21.41 -3.83 8.88
N PRO A 430 21.13 -4.00 7.57
CA PRO A 430 20.95 -2.88 6.64
C PRO A 430 19.74 -1.97 6.96
N TYR A 431 18.82 -2.45 7.81
CA TYR A 431 17.61 -1.75 8.24
C TYR A 431 17.71 -1.17 9.66
N ALA A 432 18.87 -1.25 10.32
CA ALA A 432 19.00 -0.91 11.73
C ALA A 432 18.61 0.54 12.05
N SER A 433 18.92 1.49 11.16
CA SER A 433 18.59 2.91 11.29
C SER A 433 17.08 3.17 11.29
N GLU A 434 16.32 2.39 10.52
CA GLU A 434 14.89 2.62 10.26
C GLU A 434 14.00 2.30 11.48
N MET A 435 14.53 1.55 12.44
CA MET A 435 13.80 1.17 13.66
C MET A 435 13.64 2.32 14.65
N LYS A 436 14.45 3.38 14.52
CA LYS A 436 14.53 4.43 15.55
C LYS A 436 13.23 5.23 15.62
N GLY A 437 12.65 5.29 16.83
CA GLY A 437 11.47 6.10 17.11
C GLY A 437 10.14 5.49 16.69
N LYS A 438 10.17 4.30 16.08
CA LYS A 438 8.98 3.57 15.65
C LYS A 438 8.26 2.92 16.83
N THR A 439 6.95 2.77 16.70
CA THR A 439 6.08 2.07 17.67
C THR A 439 6.07 0.58 17.36
N VAL A 440 5.89 0.25 16.08
CA VAL A 440 6.04 -1.08 15.51
C VAL A 440 7.10 -1.01 14.44
N PHE A 441 8.01 -1.99 14.43
CA PHE A 441 8.92 -2.21 13.33
C PHE A 441 8.99 -3.70 13.02
N MET A 442 8.91 -4.03 11.75
CA MET A 442 9.11 -5.38 11.25
C MET A 442 10.04 -5.31 10.04
N ALA A 443 10.99 -6.23 9.94
CA ALA A 443 11.82 -6.40 8.77
C ALA A 443 11.87 -7.87 8.36
N ILE A 444 11.84 -8.11 7.04
CA ILE A 444 12.12 -9.39 6.40
C ILE A 444 13.44 -9.24 5.65
N ASN A 445 14.45 -9.99 6.07
CA ASN A 445 15.81 -9.92 5.55
C ASN A 445 15.96 -10.82 4.31
N ALA A 446 15.80 -10.23 3.12
CA ALA A 446 15.88 -10.96 1.86
C ALA A 446 17.27 -11.59 1.64
N GLU A 447 18.33 -10.90 2.07
CA GLU A 447 19.70 -11.39 2.00
C GLU A 447 19.90 -12.66 2.82
N ALA A 448 19.46 -12.66 4.08
CA ALA A 448 19.56 -13.85 4.94
C ALA A 448 18.69 -15.01 4.43
N ILE A 449 17.51 -14.73 3.89
CA ILE A 449 16.62 -15.75 3.31
C ILE A 449 17.28 -16.45 2.12
N LEU A 450 17.92 -15.71 1.21
CA LEU A 450 18.60 -16.29 0.04
C LEU A 450 19.79 -17.17 0.44
N GLU A 451 20.37 -16.93 1.60
CA GLU A 451 21.48 -17.73 2.12
C GLU A 451 21.04 -19.06 2.75
N LEU A 452 19.75 -19.24 3.02
CA LEU A 452 19.22 -20.47 3.62
C LEU A 452 19.48 -21.70 2.73
N PRO A 453 19.94 -22.83 3.30
CA PRO A 453 20.17 -24.05 2.54
C PRO A 453 18.94 -24.54 1.77
N VAL A 454 17.75 -24.46 2.38
CA VAL A 454 16.49 -24.83 1.72
C VAL A 454 16.17 -23.93 0.53
N VAL A 455 16.44 -22.63 0.62
CA VAL A 455 16.22 -21.70 -0.49
C VAL A 455 17.23 -21.96 -1.60
N LYS A 456 18.52 -22.14 -1.29
CA LYS A 456 19.54 -22.52 -2.28
C LYS A 456 19.20 -23.82 -3.01
N MET A 457 18.68 -24.81 -2.29
CA MET A 457 18.18 -26.04 -2.89
C MET A 457 17.02 -25.77 -3.84
N LEU A 458 16.03 -24.97 -3.45
CA LEU A 458 14.90 -24.60 -4.32
C LEU A 458 15.36 -23.77 -5.54
N ILE A 459 16.38 -22.93 -5.42
CA ILE A 459 16.97 -22.22 -6.58
C ILE A 459 17.58 -23.23 -7.57
N GLY A 460 18.30 -24.24 -7.07
CA GLY A 460 18.94 -25.25 -7.92
C GLY A 460 17.96 -26.23 -8.58
N PHE A 461 16.85 -26.57 -7.92
CA PHE A 461 15.95 -27.65 -8.36
C PHE A 461 14.50 -27.23 -8.64
N GLY A 462 14.09 -25.99 -8.31
CA GLY A 462 12.71 -25.50 -8.38
C GLY A 462 12.25 -25.04 -9.77
N GLY A 463 13.09 -25.21 -10.79
CA GLY A 463 12.78 -24.83 -12.16
C GLY A 463 12.86 -23.32 -12.44
N GLU A 464 12.53 -22.95 -13.67
CA GLU A 464 12.75 -21.59 -14.19
C GLU A 464 11.99 -20.50 -13.42
N LYS A 465 10.72 -20.74 -13.10
CA LYS A 465 9.89 -19.77 -12.35
C LYS A 465 10.50 -19.40 -11.00
N PHE A 466 11.01 -20.39 -10.26
CA PHE A 466 11.63 -20.17 -8.96
C PHE A 466 12.98 -19.45 -9.10
N ARG A 467 13.77 -19.82 -10.12
CA ARG A 467 15.03 -19.14 -10.44
C ARG A 467 14.80 -17.66 -10.76
N THR A 468 13.86 -17.35 -11.65
CA THR A 468 13.50 -15.96 -12.00
C THR A 468 13.01 -15.15 -10.80
N GLY A 469 12.15 -15.74 -9.97
CA GLY A 469 11.69 -15.07 -8.73
C GLY A 469 12.84 -14.81 -7.75
N SER A 470 13.79 -15.73 -7.65
CA SER A 470 14.96 -15.61 -6.78
C SER A 470 15.97 -14.57 -7.31
N GLU A 471 16.13 -14.46 -8.63
CA GLU A 471 16.91 -13.40 -9.27
C GLU A 471 16.34 -12.02 -8.95
N MET A 472 15.01 -11.86 -8.98
CA MET A 472 14.36 -10.62 -8.55
C MET A 472 14.59 -10.34 -7.06
N LEU A 473 14.37 -11.34 -6.19
CA LEU A 473 14.61 -11.22 -4.75
C LEU A 473 16.07 -10.89 -4.43
N SER A 474 17.01 -11.35 -5.26
CA SER A 474 18.45 -11.08 -5.06
C SER A 474 18.82 -9.60 -5.17
N LYS A 475 17.98 -8.78 -5.81
CA LYS A 475 18.13 -7.32 -5.89
C LYS A 475 17.57 -6.60 -4.66
N VAL A 476 16.77 -7.28 -3.84
CA VAL A 476 16.17 -6.75 -2.62
C VAL A 476 17.13 -7.00 -1.45
N SER A 477 17.33 -5.98 -0.61
CA SER A 477 18.07 -6.11 0.64
C SER A 477 17.14 -6.57 1.76
N TYR A 478 16.03 -5.84 1.95
CA TYR A 478 15.00 -6.18 2.92
C TYR A 478 13.64 -5.56 2.56
N LEU A 479 12.58 -6.14 3.12
CA LEU A 479 11.26 -5.51 3.21
C LEU A 479 11.07 -5.06 4.66
N SER A 480 10.49 -3.89 4.90
CA SER A 480 10.12 -3.46 6.25
C SER A 480 8.71 -2.91 6.32
N VAL A 481 8.12 -3.01 7.51
CA VAL A 481 6.85 -2.40 7.88
C VAL A 481 7.09 -1.66 9.19
N SER A 482 6.71 -0.39 9.24
CA SER A 482 6.86 0.42 10.45
C SER A 482 5.64 1.29 10.71
N SER A 483 5.43 1.67 11.97
CA SER A 483 4.41 2.65 12.33
C SER A 483 4.95 3.70 13.30
N GLU A 484 4.47 4.93 13.12
CA GLU A 484 4.67 6.04 14.05
C GLU A 484 3.36 6.84 14.14
N GLY A 485 2.68 6.73 15.28
CA GLY A 485 1.37 7.34 15.46
C GLY A 485 0.35 6.78 14.46
N GLU A 486 -0.37 7.68 13.77
CA GLU A 486 -1.44 7.34 12.81
C GLU A 486 -0.93 6.86 11.44
N THR A 487 0.38 6.97 11.20
CA THR A 487 0.99 6.63 9.93
C THR A 487 1.67 5.27 10.01
N SER A 488 1.46 4.45 8.98
CA SER A 488 2.26 3.25 8.71
C SER A 488 3.03 3.40 7.41
N GLU A 489 4.14 2.69 7.30
CA GLU A 489 5.03 2.73 6.14
C GLU A 489 5.48 1.31 5.81
N ILE A 490 5.40 0.94 4.53
CA ILE A 490 5.86 -0.34 4.00
C ILE A 490 6.93 -0.04 2.96
N ASP A 491 8.13 -0.59 3.17
CA ASP A 491 9.30 -0.29 2.36
C ASP A 491 9.93 -1.54 1.79
N LEU A 492 10.05 -1.59 0.47
CA LEU A 492 10.90 -2.54 -0.22
C LEU A 492 12.23 -1.86 -0.55
N CYS A 493 13.28 -2.25 0.16
CA CYS A 493 14.62 -1.66 0.04
C CYS A 493 15.52 -2.54 -0.83
N LEU A 494 16.13 -1.92 -1.83
CA LEU A 494 17.00 -2.57 -2.81
C LEU A 494 18.46 -2.52 -2.33
N LYS A 495 19.28 -3.43 -2.87
CA LYS A 495 20.73 -3.45 -2.61
C LYS A 495 21.44 -2.27 -3.28
N ASP A 496 21.03 -1.97 -4.51
CA ASP A 496 21.50 -0.78 -5.22
C ASP A 496 20.73 0.44 -4.72
N LYS A 497 21.46 1.34 -4.04
CA LYS A 497 20.90 2.55 -3.43
C LYS A 497 20.96 3.77 -4.34
N ASP A 498 21.61 3.66 -5.50
CA ASP A 498 21.86 4.79 -6.38
C ASP A 498 20.87 4.86 -7.55
N VAL A 499 20.27 3.73 -7.90
CA VAL A 499 19.28 3.61 -8.98
C VAL A 499 17.86 3.71 -8.44
N ASN A 500 16.99 4.41 -9.18
CA ASN A 500 15.56 4.48 -8.86
C ASN A 500 14.92 3.09 -8.96
N ALA A 501 14.12 2.72 -7.97
CA ALA A 501 13.48 1.41 -7.92
C ALA A 501 12.57 1.12 -9.13
N LEU A 502 11.89 2.14 -9.67
CA LEU A 502 11.05 1.97 -10.86
C LEU A 502 11.88 1.63 -12.10
N LYS A 503 13.03 2.29 -12.29
CA LYS A 503 13.97 1.96 -13.37
C LYS A 503 14.41 0.51 -13.28
N LEU A 504 14.76 0.01 -12.09
CA LEU A 504 15.16 -1.39 -11.90
C LEU A 504 14.04 -2.39 -12.23
N ILE A 505 12.78 -2.06 -11.92
CA ILE A 505 11.62 -2.87 -12.31
C ILE A 505 11.47 -2.89 -13.83
N VAL A 506 11.57 -1.72 -14.48
CA VAL A 506 11.47 -1.59 -15.94
C VAL A 506 12.59 -2.37 -16.63
N ASP A 507 13.83 -2.24 -16.16
CA ASP A 507 14.98 -2.94 -16.73
C ASP A 507 14.89 -4.46 -16.54
N PHE A 508 14.33 -4.92 -15.42
CA PHE A 508 14.02 -6.33 -15.24
C PHE A 508 12.94 -6.80 -16.23
N GLY A 509 11.87 -6.03 -16.44
CA GLY A 509 10.82 -6.36 -17.41
C GLY A 509 11.34 -6.50 -18.85
N LYS A 510 12.35 -5.73 -19.24
CA LYS A 510 12.99 -5.82 -20.56
C LYS A 510 13.62 -7.19 -20.81
N GLN A 511 14.22 -7.79 -19.79
CA GLN A 511 14.88 -9.10 -19.89
C GLN A 511 13.93 -10.22 -20.34
N PHE A 512 12.63 -10.09 -20.06
CA PHE A 512 11.61 -11.09 -20.42
C PHE A 512 10.87 -10.80 -21.73
N THR A 513 11.05 -9.61 -22.28
CA THR A 513 10.32 -9.15 -23.47
C THR A 513 11.20 -9.12 -24.72
N GLY A 514 12.50 -9.46 -24.60
CA GLY A 514 13.47 -9.40 -25.71
C GLY A 514 13.79 -7.97 -26.16
N MET A 515 13.40 -6.98 -25.35
CA MET A 515 13.59 -5.54 -25.63
C MET A 515 15.00 -5.08 -25.27
#